data_AF-A0A810E1B8-F1
#
_entry.id   AF-A0A810E1B8-F1
#
_cell.length_a   1.000
_cell.length_b   1.000
_cell.length_c   1.000
_cell.angle_alpha   90.00
_cell.angle_beta   90.00
_cell.angle_gamma   90.00
#
_symmetry.space_group_name_H-M   'P 1'
#
loop_
_entity.id
_entity.type
_entity.pdbx_description
1 polymer ?
#
loop_
_entity_poly.entity_id
_entity_poly.type
_entity_poly.pdbx_seq_one_letter_code
_entity_poly.pdbx_strand_id
1 'polypeptide(L)'
;MVLLFHNATAERLERLSRDVQAINEEAREASYEMTVTRKASESGYEWEVTVYGRKVSVKSEDIFKIQRRRLDLSIKDIFKEIVAWKLKALSTLQS
;
A
#
# COMPACT_ATOMS: atom_id res chain seq x y z
N MET A 1 10.83 30.33 -2.67
CA MET A 1 10.85 29.37 -1.55
C MET A 1 10.08 28.12 -1.97
N VAL A 2 10.70 27.22 -2.75
CA VAL A 2 10.02 26.04 -3.38
C VAL A 2 10.62 24.70 -2.92
N LEU A 3 11.78 24.73 -2.24
CA LEU A 3 12.49 23.52 -1.80
C LEU A 3 11.84 22.79 -0.61
N LEU A 4 11.02 23.48 0.19
CA LEU A 4 10.41 22.89 1.40
C LEU A 4 9.27 21.90 1.07
N PHE A 5 8.53 22.10 -0.03
CA PHE A 5 7.41 21.24 -0.42
C PHE A 5 7.87 19.88 -0.99
N HIS A 6 9.00 19.86 -1.68
CA HIS A 6 9.58 18.62 -2.20
C HIS A 6 10.05 17.72 -1.06
N ASN A 7 10.64 18.32 -0.02
CA ASN A 7 11.15 17.58 1.13
C ASN A 7 10.02 16.97 1.98
N ALA A 8 8.94 17.72 2.22
CA ALA A 8 7.78 17.21 2.96
C ALA A 8 7.06 16.06 2.24
N THR A 9 7.01 16.11 0.90
CA THR A 9 6.39 15.05 0.09
C THR A 9 7.25 13.79 0.06
N ALA A 10 8.57 13.95 -0.08
CA ALA A 10 9.53 12.84 -0.02
C ALA A 10 9.52 12.17 1.36
N GLU A 11 9.59 12.94 2.44
CA GLU A 11 9.59 12.40 3.81
C GLU A 11 8.29 11.63 4.11
N ARG A 12 7.16 12.13 3.62
CA ARG A 12 5.85 11.48 3.78
C ARG A 12 5.76 10.18 2.98
N LEU A 13 6.34 10.11 1.79
CA LEU A 13 6.47 8.90 1.00
C LEU A 13 7.37 7.86 1.69
N GLU A 14 8.49 8.29 2.27
CA GLU A 14 9.41 7.40 3.00
C GLU A 14 8.80 6.85 4.29
N ARG A 15 7.99 7.63 5.02
CA ARG A 15 7.23 7.13 6.16
C ARG A 15 6.20 6.08 5.73
N LEU A 16 5.42 6.37 4.69
CA LEU A 16 4.45 5.43 4.14
C LEU A 16 5.12 4.12 3.69
N SER A 17 6.29 4.22 3.06
CA SER A 17 7.10 3.07 2.66
C SER A 17 7.50 2.19 3.84
N ARG A 18 7.99 2.79 4.94
CA ARG A 18 8.33 2.07 6.17
C ARG A 18 7.11 1.41 6.81
N ASP A 19 5.98 2.11 6.87
CA ASP A 19 4.75 1.58 7.44
C ASP A 19 4.27 0.35 6.67
N VAL A 20 4.28 0.39 5.33
CA VAL A 20 3.88 -0.78 4.51
C VAL A 20 4.89 -1.93 4.63
N GLN A 21 6.18 -1.65 4.76
CA GLN A 21 7.18 -2.69 5.01
C GLN A 21 6.97 -3.40 6.34
N ALA A 22 6.58 -2.68 7.40
CA ALA A 22 6.23 -3.29 8.68
C ALA A 22 5.02 -4.24 8.57
N ILE A 23 4.03 -3.90 7.74
CA ILE A 23 2.89 -4.79 7.45
C ILE A 23 3.34 -6.07 6.75
N ASN A 24 4.28 -5.96 5.81
CA ASN A 24 4.82 -7.13 5.12
C ASN A 24 5.57 -8.05 6.09
N GLU A 25 6.33 -7.50 7.03
CA GLU A 25 7.04 -8.30 8.03
C GLU A 25 6.07 -9.02 8.98
N GLU A 26 5.06 -8.33 9.50
CA GLU A 26 3.99 -8.93 10.30
C GLU A 26 3.22 -10.01 9.52
N ALA A 27 2.95 -9.77 8.23
CA ALA A 27 2.29 -10.73 7.37
C ALA A 27 3.17 -11.96 7.12
N ARG A 28 4.49 -11.78 6.94
CA ARG A 28 5.47 -12.85 6.78
C ARG A 28 5.56 -13.73 8.04
N GLU A 29 5.48 -13.13 9.22
CA GLU A 29 5.45 -13.86 10.49
C GLU A 29 4.13 -14.61 10.71
N ALA A 30 3.01 -14.03 10.27
CA ALA A 30 1.68 -14.61 10.47
C ALA A 30 1.24 -15.59 9.36
N SER A 31 1.76 -15.48 8.14
CA SER A 31 1.33 -16.26 6.98
C SER A 31 2.40 -16.33 5.89
N TYR A 32 2.84 -17.56 5.56
CA TYR A 32 3.87 -17.82 4.54
C TYR A 32 3.45 -17.47 3.10
N GLU A 33 2.17 -17.15 2.87
CA GLU A 33 1.58 -16.97 1.53
C GLU A 33 1.36 -15.50 1.14
N MET A 34 1.80 -14.55 1.99
CA MET A 34 1.77 -13.12 1.67
C MET A 34 3.17 -12.60 1.35
N THR A 35 3.33 -12.03 0.16
CA THR A 35 4.58 -11.33 -0.22
C THR A 35 4.27 -9.95 -0.76
N VAL A 36 5.00 -8.94 -0.29
CA VAL A 36 4.89 -7.56 -0.77
C VAL A 36 6.21 -7.13 -1.41
N THR A 37 6.19 -6.81 -2.69
CA THR A 37 7.34 -6.23 -3.40
C THR A 37 7.12 -4.75 -3.64
N ARG A 38 8.06 -3.92 -3.18
CA ARG A 38 8.03 -2.47 -3.39
C ARG A 38 8.73 -2.11 -4.69
N LYS A 39 8.08 -1.25 -5.49
CA LYS A 39 8.64 -0.63 -6.70
C LYS A 39 8.54 0.89 -6.58
N ALA A 40 9.58 1.59 -7.03
CA ALA A 40 9.48 3.02 -7.27
C ALA A 40 8.75 3.25 -8.60
N SER A 41 7.85 4.21 -8.61
CA SER A 41 7.04 4.62 -9.77
C SER A 41 7.16 6.13 -9.96
N GLU A 42 6.81 6.65 -11.13
CA GLU A 42 6.83 8.10 -11.41
C GLU A 42 5.99 8.91 -10.41
N SER A 43 4.94 8.31 -9.85
CA SER A 43 4.01 8.91 -8.88
C SER A 43 4.37 8.66 -7.40
N GLY A 44 5.47 7.96 -7.09
CA GLY A 44 5.84 7.57 -5.72
C GLY A 44 6.08 6.06 -5.59
N TYR A 45 5.49 5.41 -4.58
CA TYR A 45 5.63 3.97 -4.41
C TYR A 45 4.45 3.17 -4.96
N GLU A 46 4.77 1.97 -5.42
CA GLU A 46 3.83 0.91 -5.77
C GLU A 46 4.22 -0.37 -5.03
N TRP A 47 3.22 -1.05 -4.46
CA TRP A 47 3.39 -2.31 -3.76
C TRP A 47 2.63 -3.41 -4.49
N GLU A 48 3.36 -4.43 -4.90
CA GLU A 48 2.81 -5.65 -5.48
C GLU A 48 2.62 -6.66 -4.36
N VAL A 49 1.36 -6.94 -4.02
CA VAL A 49 0.96 -7.85 -2.94
C VAL A 49 0.47 -9.15 -3.56
N THR A 50 1.10 -10.27 -3.21
CA THR A 50 0.64 -11.61 -3.57
C THR A 50 0.08 -12.28 -2.33
N VAL A 51 -1.14 -12.80 -2.40
CA VAL A 51 -1.84 -13.54 -1.33
C VAL A 51 -2.49 -14.78 -1.93
N TYR A 52 -2.18 -15.99 -1.43
CA TYR A 52 -2.71 -17.26 -1.95
C TYR A 52 -2.55 -17.40 -3.48
N GLY A 53 -1.39 -17.02 -4.02
CA GLY A 53 -1.10 -17.04 -5.46
C GLY A 53 -1.77 -15.95 -6.30
N ARG A 54 -2.60 -15.08 -5.69
CA ARG A 54 -3.26 -13.95 -6.37
C ARG A 54 -2.49 -12.67 -6.14
N LYS A 55 -2.26 -11.92 -7.21
CA LYS A 55 -1.43 -10.72 -7.21
C LYS A 55 -2.27 -9.46 -7.42
N VAL A 56 -2.07 -8.46 -6.57
CA VAL A 56 -2.67 -7.13 -6.68
C VAL A 56 -1.61 -6.05 -6.56
N SER A 57 -1.76 -4.94 -7.29
CA SER A 57 -0.92 -3.76 -7.11
C SER A 57 -1.65 -2.71 -6.27
N VAL A 58 -0.94 -2.04 -5.37
CA VAL A 58 -1.41 -0.89 -4.58
C VAL A 58 -0.49 0.29 -4.83
N LYS A 59 -1.04 1.44 -5.23
CA LYS A 59 -0.27 2.67 -5.43
C LYS A 59 -0.35 3.57 -4.21
N SER A 60 0.73 4.29 -3.93
CA SER A 60 0.78 5.31 -2.87
C SER A 60 -0.29 6.39 -3.02
N GLU A 61 -0.64 6.76 -4.26
CA GLU A 61 -1.76 7.65 -4.52
C GLU A 61 -3.10 7.12 -4.03
N ASP A 62 -3.37 5.82 -4.17
CA ASP A 62 -4.63 5.20 -3.72
C ASP A 62 -4.77 5.35 -2.20
N ILE A 63 -3.66 5.15 -1.49
CA ILE A 63 -3.57 5.30 -0.03
C ILE A 63 -3.80 6.76 0.37
N PHE A 64 -3.11 7.71 -0.27
CA PHE A 64 -3.26 9.13 0.05
C PHE A 64 -4.66 9.67 -0.26
N LYS A 65 -5.32 9.19 -1.32
CA LYS A 65 -6.70 9.53 -1.66
C LYS A 65 -7.67 9.10 -0.56
N ILE A 66 -7.49 7.89 -0.01
CA ILE A 66 -8.34 7.37 1.08
C ILE A 66 -8.02 8.08 2.39
N GLN A 67 -6.73 8.23 2.75
CA GLN A 67 -6.30 8.91 3.96
C GLN A 67 -6.82 10.34 4.04
N ARG A 68 -6.86 11.08 2.91
CA ARG A 68 -7.41 12.44 2.86
C ARG A 68 -8.92 12.49 3.16
N ARG A 69 -9.64 11.41 2.90
CA ARG A 69 -11.10 11.29 3.12
C ARG A 69 -11.47 10.65 4.46
N ARG A 70 -10.62 9.75 4.96
CA ARG A 70 -10.77 9.01 6.21
C ARG A 70 -9.52 9.17 7.06
N LEU A 71 -9.47 10.28 7.78
CA LEU A 71 -8.36 10.64 8.66
C LEU A 71 -8.30 9.80 9.94
N ASP A 72 -9.41 9.10 10.24
CA ASP A 72 -9.59 8.18 11.36
C ASP A 72 -8.88 6.82 11.16
N LEU A 73 -8.59 6.46 9.91
CA LEU A 73 -7.98 5.18 9.59
C LEU A 73 -6.45 5.26 9.58
N SER A 74 -5.80 4.25 10.15
CA SER A 74 -4.36 4.09 10.04
C SER A 74 -3.97 3.73 8.60
N ILE A 75 -2.73 4.08 8.21
CA ILE A 75 -2.16 3.67 6.92
C ILE A 75 -2.23 2.15 6.74
N LYS A 76 -2.06 1.39 7.84
CA LYS A 76 -2.15 -0.06 7.87
C LYS A 76 -3.55 -0.56 7.53
N ASP A 77 -4.58 0.04 8.11
CA ASP A 77 -5.96 -0.35 7.83
C ASP A 77 -6.37 0.00 6.41
N ILE A 78 -5.98 1.19 5.93
CA ILE A 78 -6.20 1.62 4.55
C ILE A 78 -5.54 0.64 3.57
N PHE A 79 -4.27 0.26 3.82
CA PHE A 79 -3.56 -0.68 2.97
C PHE A 79 -4.26 -2.05 2.92
N LYS A 80 -4.65 -2.60 4.07
CA LYS A 80 -5.39 -3.86 4.17
C LYS A 80 -6.73 -3.79 3.43
N GLU A 81 -7.48 -2.69 3.59
CA GLU A 81 -8.77 -2.48 2.92
C GLU A 81 -8.61 -2.44 1.40
N ILE A 82 -7.61 -1.72 0.87
CA ILE A 82 -7.33 -1.69 -0.58
C ILE A 82 -6.98 -3.08 -1.10
N VAL A 83 -6.10 -3.81 -0.42
CA VAL A 83 -5.70 -5.17 -0.81
C VAL A 83 -6.92 -6.10 -0.83
N ALA A 84 -7.73 -6.08 0.23
CA ALA A 84 -8.94 -6.89 0.33
C ALA A 84 -9.94 -6.57 -0.79
N TRP A 85 -10.15 -5.29 -1.11
CA TRP A 85 -11.03 -4.87 -2.21
C TRP A 85 -10.51 -5.33 -3.56
N LYS A 86 -9.22 -5.18 -3.84
CA LYS A 86 -8.63 -5.63 -5.12
C LYS A 86 -8.70 -7.15 -5.27
N LEU A 87 -8.44 -7.91 -4.18
CA LEU A 87 -8.60 -9.37 -4.18
C LEU A 87 -10.06 -9.82 -4.37
N LYS A 88 -11.00 -9.10 -3.75
CA LYS A 88 -12.44 -9.34 -3.95
C LYS A 88 -12.85 -9.09 -5.40
N ALA A 89 -12.41 -7.97 -5.99
CA ALA A 89 -12.69 -7.63 -7.37
C ALA A 89 -12.16 -8.69 -8.36
N LEU A 90 -10.96 -9.23 -8.11
CA LEU A 90 -10.41 -10.34 -8.89
C LEU A 90 -11.26 -11.62 -8.76
N SER A 91 -11.76 -11.92 -7.56
CA SER A 91 -12.64 -13.09 -7.34
C SER A 91 -13.94 -12.98 -8.12
N THR A 92 -14.55 -11.79 -8.18
CA THR A 92 -15.81 -11.55 -8.88
C THR A 92 -15.68 -11.55 -10.41
N LEU A 93 -14.48 -11.36 -10.94
CA LEU A 93 -14.21 -11.42 -12.39
C LEU A 93 -13.96 -12.86 -12.90
N GLN A 94 -13.80 -13.83 -11.99
CA GLN A 94 -13.50 -15.23 -12.29
C GLN A 94 -14.68 -16.18 -11.98
N SER A 95 -15.85 -15.66 -11.58
CA SER A 95 -17.12 -16.39 -11.41
C SER A 95 -18.09 -16.05 -12.53
#